data_AF-A0A558C332-F1
#
_entry.id   AF-A0A558C332-F1
#
_cell.length_a   1.000
_cell.length_b   1.000
_cell.length_c   1.000
_cell.angle_alpha   90.00
_cell.angle_beta   90.00
_cell.angle_gamma   90.00
#
_symmetry.space_group_name_H-M   'P 1'
#
loop_
_entity.id
_entity.type
_entity.pdbx_description
1 polymer ?
#
loop_
_entity_poly.entity_id
_entity_poly.type
_entity_poly.pdbx_seq_one_letter_code
_entity_poly.pdbx_strand_id
1 'polypeptide(L)'
;MRRTLSRSLSLVIGLGMLFIGLRFLLAPRAGAEGFGVFLPPTDAQYAFHYAKGIRDVFSGLLLVLFASLGYDRPLAWVLLLGALIPCVDATIVLSQPTGSVALAMPHLVAIDLLLPLAVSLFTTTARPATSAGVQLPAQFI
;
A
#
# COMPACT_ATOMS: atom_id res chain seq x y z
N MET A 1 19.14 -7.96 4.73
CA MET A 1 18.21 -8.87 4.05
C MET A 1 16.74 -8.50 4.31
N ARG A 2 16.26 -8.46 5.57
CA ARG A 2 14.86 -8.06 5.90
C ARG A 2 14.41 -6.70 5.30
N ARG A 3 15.21 -5.63 5.43
CA ARG A 3 14.83 -4.30 4.87
C ARG A 3 14.66 -4.32 3.36
N THR A 4 15.60 -4.93 2.65
CA THR A 4 15.58 -5.03 1.19
C THR A 4 14.34 -5.78 0.75
N LEU A 5 14.02 -6.90 1.41
CA LEU A 5 12.80 -7.66 1.13
C LEU A 5 11.54 -6.81 1.36
N SER A 6 11.44 -6.12 2.51
CA SER A 6 10.28 -5.28 2.81
C SER A 6 10.09 -4.16 1.77
N ARG A 7 11.18 -3.52 1.33
CA ARG A 7 11.13 -2.49 0.29
C ARG A 7 10.74 -3.06 -1.06
N SER A 8 11.34 -4.18 -1.47
CA SER A 8 11.00 -4.85 -2.73
C SER A 8 9.53 -5.26 -2.76
N LEU A 9 9.01 -5.82 -1.65
CA LEU A 9 7.59 -6.17 -1.55
C LEU A 9 6.70 -4.92 -1.61
N SER A 10 7.10 -3.84 -0.94
CA SER A 10 6.38 -2.56 -1.00
C SER A 10 6.34 -1.98 -2.42
N LEU A 11 7.43 -2.12 -3.19
CA LEU A 11 7.49 -1.72 -4.60
C LEU A 11 6.50 -2.54 -5.43
N VAL A 12 6.49 -3.86 -5.27
CA VAL A 12 5.56 -4.74 -5.99
C VAL A 12 4.11 -4.39 -5.67
N ILE A 13 3.79 -4.17 -4.39
CA ILE A 13 2.45 -3.73 -3.95
C ILE A 13 2.10 -2.37 -4.56
N GLY A 14 3.02 -1.39 -4.50
CA GLY A 14 2.80 -0.07 -5.07
C GLY A 14 2.54 -0.08 -6.58
N LEU A 15 3.32 -0.87 -7.33
CA LEU A 15 3.11 -1.06 -8.77
C LEU A 15 1.79 -1.78 -9.08
N GLY A 16 1.42 -2.77 -8.27
CA GLY A 16 0.11 -3.42 -8.37
C GLY A 16 -1.05 -2.44 -8.15
N MET A 17 -0.94 -1.57 -7.13
CA MET A 17 -1.94 -0.52 -6.87
C MET A 17 -2.03 0.49 -8.01
N LEU A 18 -0.90 0.88 -8.62
CA LEU A 18 -0.90 1.76 -9.79
C LEU A 18 -1.63 1.12 -10.98
N PHE A 19 -1.35 -0.16 -11.24
CA PHE A 19 -2.04 -0.90 -12.30
C PHE A 19 -3.54 -0.98 -12.08
N ILE A 20 -3.97 -1.34 -10.86
CA ILE A 20 -5.39 -1.42 -10.49
C ILE A 20 -6.05 -0.05 -10.61
N GLY A 21 -5.44 0.98 -10.02
CA GLY A 21 -5.98 2.34 -10.02
C GLY A 21 -6.11 2.91 -11.44
N LEU A 22 -5.09 2.72 -12.27
CA LEU A 22 -5.12 3.14 -13.68
C LEU A 22 -6.21 2.40 -14.47
N ARG A 23 -6.41 1.10 -14.21
CA ARG A 23 -7.51 0.33 -14.82
C ARG A 23 -8.88 0.89 -14.43
N PHE A 24 -9.08 1.32 -13.18
CA PHE A 24 -10.31 1.99 -12.77
C PHE A 24 -10.50 3.37 -13.41
N LEU A 25 -9.42 4.09 -13.71
CA LEU A 25 -9.49 5.40 -14.38
C LEU A 25 -9.74 5.28 -15.89
N LEU A 26 -9.11 4.32 -16.56
CA LEU A 26 -9.16 4.18 -18.02
C LEU A 26 -10.26 3.22 -18.50
N ALA A 27 -10.59 2.20 -17.71
CA ALA A 27 -11.54 1.16 -18.06
C ALA A 27 -12.36 0.73 -16.82
N PRO A 28 -13.18 1.64 -16.23
CA PRO A 28 -13.83 1.43 -14.94
C PRO A 28 -14.74 0.19 -14.91
N ARG A 29 -15.39 -0.17 -16.02
CA ARG A 29 -16.19 -1.40 -16.14
C ARG A 29 -15.33 -2.65 -15.97
N ALA A 30 -14.24 -2.73 -16.74
CA ALA A 30 -13.31 -3.85 -16.64
C ALA A 30 -12.61 -3.87 -15.26
N GLY A 31 -12.37 -2.71 -14.65
CA GLY A 31 -11.92 -2.59 -13.27
C GLY A 31 -12.89 -3.23 -12.29
N ALA A 32 -14.17 -2.83 -12.33
CA ALA A 32 -15.21 -3.35 -11.46
C ALA A 32 -15.43 -4.86 -11.61
N GLU A 33 -15.52 -5.35 -12.85
CA GLU A 33 -15.74 -6.77 -13.14
C GLU A 33 -14.55 -7.62 -12.67
N GLY A 34 -13.32 -7.08 -12.71
CA GLY A 34 -12.14 -7.72 -12.14
C GLY A 34 -12.19 -7.90 -10.62
N PHE A 35 -13.03 -7.12 -9.93
CA PHE A 35 -13.33 -7.23 -8.50
C PHE A 35 -14.61 -8.05 -8.21
N GLY A 36 -15.24 -8.64 -9.25
CA GLY A 36 -16.50 -9.37 -9.11
C GLY A 36 -17.73 -8.48 -8.98
N VAL A 37 -17.60 -7.17 -9.26
CA VAL A 37 -18.72 -6.22 -9.28
C VAL A 37 -19.22 -6.08 -10.71
N PHE A 38 -20.36 -6.70 -11.00
CA PHE A 38 -21.00 -6.63 -12.33
C PHE A 38 -21.92 -5.41 -12.40
N LEU A 39 -21.62 -4.48 -13.29
CA LEU A 39 -22.47 -3.30 -13.49
C LEU A 39 -23.55 -3.58 -14.53
N PRO A 40 -24.78 -3.05 -14.31
CA PRO A 40 -25.84 -3.08 -15.30
C PRO A 40 -25.36 -2.51 -16.64
N PRO A 41 -25.88 -3.02 -17.78
CA PRO A 41 -25.46 -2.57 -19.11
C PRO A 41 -25.83 -1.12 -19.43
N THR A 42 -26.79 -0.53 -18.72
CA THR A 42 -27.31 0.83 -18.96
C THR A 42 -27.25 1.63 -17.65
N ASP A 43 -26.83 2.90 -17.73
CA ASP A 43 -26.74 3.87 -16.61
C ASP A 43 -25.65 3.66 -15.54
N ALA A 44 -24.55 3.00 -15.89
CA ALA A 44 -23.40 2.85 -14.98
C ALA A 44 -22.70 4.20 -14.70
N GLN A 45 -23.00 4.82 -13.55
CA GLN A 45 -22.24 5.98 -13.06
C GLN A 45 -20.90 5.53 -12.45
N TYR A 46 -19.80 5.88 -13.10
CA TYR A 46 -18.44 5.49 -12.68
C TYR A 46 -17.79 6.44 -11.67
N ALA A 47 -18.50 7.42 -11.12
CA ALA A 47 -17.92 8.42 -10.20
C ALA A 47 -17.17 7.77 -9.01
N PHE A 48 -17.77 6.77 -8.37
CA PHE A 48 -17.12 6.01 -7.29
C PHE A 48 -15.92 5.19 -7.77
N HIS A 49 -15.96 4.70 -9.01
CA HIS A 49 -14.88 3.92 -9.61
C HIS A 49 -13.67 4.80 -9.89
N TYR A 50 -13.89 6.03 -10.37
CA TYR A 50 -12.82 7.02 -10.55
C TYR A 50 -12.22 7.48 -9.23
N ALA A 51 -13.06 7.73 -8.21
CA ALA A 51 -12.60 8.08 -6.87
C ALA A 51 -11.72 6.97 -6.26
N LYS A 52 -12.11 5.70 -6.45
CA LYS A 52 -11.28 4.54 -6.10
C LYS A 52 -9.98 4.53 -6.91
N GLY A 53 -10.07 4.71 -8.22
CA GLY A 53 -8.94 4.68 -9.13
C GLY A 53 -7.84 5.66 -8.74
N ILE A 54 -8.19 6.93 -8.50
CA ILE A 54 -7.20 7.96 -8.12
C ILE A 54 -6.60 7.72 -6.73
N ARG A 55 -7.38 7.17 -5.78
CA ARG A 55 -6.90 6.80 -4.45
C ARG A 55 -5.86 5.68 -4.50
N ASP A 56 -6.08 4.67 -5.34
CA ASP A 56 -5.15 3.56 -5.52
C ASP A 56 -3.88 4.02 -6.26
N VAL A 57 -4.00 4.90 -7.27
CA VAL A 57 -2.86 5.54 -7.93
C VAL A 57 -2.03 6.36 -6.94
N PHE A 58 -2.66 7.24 -6.17
CA PHE A 58 -1.98 8.08 -5.19
C PHE A 58 -1.23 7.23 -4.14
N SER A 59 -1.88 6.23 -3.57
CA SER A 59 -1.27 5.33 -2.58
C SER A 59 -0.12 4.53 -3.19
N GLY A 60 -0.30 4.01 -4.41
CA GLY A 60 0.75 3.29 -5.14
C GLY A 60 1.98 4.14 -5.43
N LEU A 61 1.79 5.40 -5.83
CA LEU A 61 2.90 6.35 -6.04
C LEU A 61 3.68 6.60 -4.75
N LEU A 62 3.01 6.78 -3.62
CA LEU A 62 3.69 6.96 -2.32
C LEU A 62 4.52 5.73 -1.93
N LEU A 63 3.99 4.52 -2.14
CA LEU A 63 4.72 3.28 -1.88
C LEU A 63 5.97 3.17 -2.77
N VAL A 64 5.81 3.40 -4.09
CA VAL A 64 6.93 3.35 -5.03
C VAL A 64 7.99 4.40 -4.71
N LEU A 65 7.58 5.63 -4.41
CA LEU A 65 8.46 6.72 -4.07
C LEU A 65 9.27 6.44 -2.80
N PHE A 66 8.63 6.11 -1.68
CA PHE A 66 9.36 5.91 -0.43
C PHE A 66 10.18 4.62 -0.41
N ALA A 67 9.72 3.57 -1.10
CA ALA A 67 10.51 2.34 -1.21
C ALA A 67 11.75 2.52 -2.10
N SER A 68 11.64 3.25 -3.22
CA SER A 68 12.78 3.54 -4.11
C SER A 68 13.80 4.48 -3.48
N LEU A 69 13.35 5.49 -2.72
CA LEU A 69 14.22 6.40 -1.97
C LEU A 69 14.80 5.78 -0.68
N GLY A 70 14.32 4.60 -0.28
CA GLY A 70 14.78 3.91 0.92
C GLY A 70 14.33 4.58 2.24
N TYR A 71 13.24 5.33 2.22
CA TYR A 71 12.66 6.00 3.38
C TYR A 71 11.73 5.08 4.16
N ASP A 72 12.32 4.23 5.01
CA ASP A 72 11.60 3.16 5.72
C ASP A 72 10.48 3.67 6.65
N ARG A 73 10.71 4.76 7.39
CA ARG A 73 9.70 5.28 8.33
C ARG A 73 8.49 5.90 7.62
N PRO A 74 8.68 6.81 6.64
CA PRO A 74 7.56 7.28 5.81
C PRO A 74 6.82 6.13 5.12
N LEU A 75 7.55 5.17 4.55
CA LEU A 75 6.95 3.99 3.92
C LEU A 75 6.10 3.18 4.90
N ALA A 76 6.59 2.93 6.11
CA ALA A 76 5.86 2.21 7.16
C ALA A 76 4.57 2.92 7.55
N TRP A 77 4.59 4.25 7.66
CA TRP A 77 3.39 5.04 7.93
C TRP A 77 2.38 5.00 6.80
N VAL A 78 2.84 5.08 5.54
CA VAL A 78 1.95 4.96 4.38
C VAL A 78 1.30 3.58 4.34
N LEU A 79 2.05 2.50 4.61
CA LEU A 79 1.50 1.14 4.68
C LEU A 79 0.47 1.01 5.81
N LEU A 80 0.79 1.53 7.01
CA LEU A 80 -0.07 1.43 8.18
C LEU A 80 -1.37 2.24 8.02
N LEU A 81 -1.27 3.52 7.66
CA LEU A 81 -2.44 4.37 7.45
C LEU A 81 -3.21 3.97 6.19
N GLY A 82 -2.49 3.53 5.15
CA GLY A 82 -3.05 3.01 3.92
C GLY A 82 -3.91 1.76 4.14
N ALA A 83 -3.61 0.94 5.15
CA ALA A 83 -4.43 -0.23 5.50
C ALA A 83 -5.86 0.14 5.93
N LEU A 84 -6.14 1.39 6.32
CA LEU A 84 -7.50 1.86 6.56
C LEU A 84 -8.37 1.77 5.30
N ILE A 85 -7.78 1.97 4.12
CA ILE A 85 -8.49 1.94 2.84
C ILE A 85 -9.11 0.55 2.58
N PRO A 86 -8.34 -0.56 2.51
CA PRO A 86 -8.93 -1.88 2.31
C PRO A 86 -9.79 -2.33 3.50
N CYS A 87 -9.54 -1.87 4.73
CA CYS A 87 -10.45 -2.14 5.85
C CYS A 87 -11.85 -1.59 5.58
N VAL A 88 -11.96 -0.32 5.18
CA VAL A 88 -13.24 0.31 4.87
C VAL A 88 -13.85 -0.26 3.58
N ASP A 89 -13.03 -0.53 2.55
CA ASP A 89 -13.55 -1.16 1.34
C ASP A 89 -14.14 -2.56 1.64
N ALA A 90 -13.49 -3.37 2.49
CA ALA A 90 -14.00 -4.68 2.90
C ALA A 90 -15.33 -4.58 3.64
N THR A 91 -15.46 -3.63 4.58
CA THR A 91 -16.73 -3.42 5.31
C THR A 91 -17.86 -2.98 4.38
N ILE A 92 -17.57 -2.08 3.42
CA ILE A 92 -18.55 -1.64 2.42
C ILE A 92 -19.01 -2.83 1.57
N VAL A 93 -18.09 -3.67 1.09
CA VAL A 93 -18.40 -4.85 0.26
C VAL A 93 -19.26 -5.85 1.04
N LEU A 94 -18.89 -6.16 2.29
CA LEU A 94 -19.62 -7.10 3.13
C LEU A 94 -20.99 -6.56 3.58
N SER A 95 -21.19 -5.23 3.60
CA SER A 95 -22.47 -4.61 3.95
C SER A 95 -23.48 -4.60 2.80
N GLN A 96 -23.08 -4.97 1.58
CA GLN A 96 -24.01 -5.04 0.45
C GLN A 96 -24.94 -6.26 0.56
N PRO A 97 -26.16 -6.22 0.01
CA PRO A 97 -27.06 -7.39 -0.04
C PRO A 97 -26.44 -8.63 -0.71
N THR A 98 -25.52 -8.42 -1.65
CA THR A 98 -24.76 -9.47 -2.35
C THR A 98 -23.37 -9.70 -1.73
N GLY A 99 -23.11 -9.13 -0.56
CA GLY A 99 -21.82 -9.19 0.11
C GLY A 99 -21.43 -10.62 0.47
N SER A 100 -20.18 -10.99 0.15
CA SER A 100 -19.63 -12.29 0.50
C SER A 100 -18.16 -12.18 0.85
N VAL A 101 -17.65 -13.13 1.62
CA VAL A 101 -16.22 -13.21 1.93
C VAL A 101 -15.39 -13.33 0.66
N ALA A 102 -15.88 -14.07 -0.35
CA ALA A 102 -15.21 -14.19 -1.65
C ALA A 102 -15.00 -12.83 -2.34
N LEU A 103 -16.01 -11.95 -2.30
CA LEU A 103 -15.89 -10.58 -2.83
C LEU A 103 -14.98 -9.69 -1.96
N ALA A 104 -14.90 -9.95 -0.66
CA ALA A 104 -14.04 -9.21 0.26
C ALA A 104 -12.56 -9.66 0.22
N MET A 105 -12.26 -10.84 -0.34
CA MET A 105 -10.91 -11.44 -0.34
C MET A 105 -9.79 -10.51 -0.82
N PRO A 106 -9.93 -9.75 -1.94
CA PRO A 106 -8.86 -8.84 -2.37
C PRO A 106 -8.49 -7.80 -1.31
N HIS A 107 -9.47 -7.37 -0.50
CA HIS A 107 -9.26 -6.40 0.56
C HIS A 107 -8.60 -7.04 1.79
N LEU A 108 -9.02 -8.26 2.16
CA LEU A 108 -8.40 -9.02 3.25
C LEU A 108 -6.92 -9.31 2.96
N VAL A 109 -6.62 -9.76 1.74
CA VAL A 109 -5.23 -9.99 1.29
C VAL A 109 -4.42 -8.70 1.35
N ALA A 110 -5.00 -7.55 0.96
CA ALA A 110 -4.31 -6.27 1.06
C ALA A 110 -4.00 -5.90 2.52
N ILE A 111 -4.93 -6.10 3.45
CA ILE A 111 -4.71 -5.85 4.89
C ILE A 111 -3.58 -6.73 5.42
N ASP A 112 -3.62 -8.02 5.09
CA ASP A 112 -2.61 -9.01 5.50
C ASP A 112 -1.23 -8.74 4.91
N LEU A 113 -1.15 -8.07 3.75
CA LEU A 113 0.12 -7.63 3.16
C LEU A 113 0.63 -6.34 3.80
N LEU A 114 -0.24 -5.35 4.02
CA LEU A 114 0.15 -4.00 4.46
C LEU A 114 0.59 -3.97 5.92
N LEU A 115 -0.17 -4.58 6.84
CA LEU A 115 0.08 -4.48 8.28
C LEU A 115 1.40 -5.14 8.71
N PRO A 116 1.70 -6.40 8.34
CA PRO A 116 2.96 -7.03 8.72
C PRO A 116 4.16 -6.33 8.09
N LEU A 117 3.99 -5.79 6.87
CA LEU A 117 5.04 -5.05 6.19
C LEU A 117 5.36 -3.73 6.89
N ALA A 118 4.34 -2.99 7.33
CA ALA A 118 4.49 -1.81 8.17
C ALA A 118 5.24 -2.13 9.47
N VAL A 119 4.80 -3.17 10.19
CA VAL A 119 5.45 -3.64 11.43
C VAL A 119 6.91 -4.04 11.19
N SER A 120 7.20 -4.74 10.09
CA SER A 120 8.57 -5.15 9.73
C SER A 120 9.49 -3.94 9.49
N LEU A 121 8.98 -2.89 8.86
CA LEU A 121 9.72 -1.66 8.62
C LEU A 121 9.94 -0.84 9.91
N PHE A 122 8.94 -0.78 10.81
CA PHE A 122 9.11 -0.13 12.13
C PHE A 122 10.13 -0.84 13.02
N THR A 123 10.13 -2.17 13.01
CA THR A 123 11.00 -3.00 13.86
C THR A 123 12.44 -3.11 13.35
N THR A 124 12.75 -2.54 12.19
CA THR A 124 14.14 -2.54 11.73
C THR A 124 14.86 -1.29 12.22
N THR A 125 15.57 -1.40 13.35
CA THR A 125 16.41 -0.32 13.91
C THR A 125 17.52 0.05 12.92
N ALA A 126 17.83 1.34 12.76
CA ALA A 126 19.09 1.74 12.13
C ALA A 126 20.22 1.20 13.01
N ARG A 127 21.26 0.60 12.41
CA ARG A 127 22.47 0.23 13.17
C ARG A 127 22.91 1.50 13.89
N PRO A 128 23.14 1.49 15.22
CA PRO A 128 23.72 2.63 15.90
C PRO A 128 24.96 3.02 15.09
N ALA A 129 25.09 4.28 14.71
CA ALA A 129 26.37 4.76 14.21
C ALA A 129 27.35 4.36 15.30
N THR A 130 28.25 3.42 15.02
CA THR A 130 29.38 3.16 15.89
C THR A 130 29.94 4.54 16.15
N SER A 131 29.89 5.01 17.40
CA SER A 131 30.60 6.20 17.79
C SER A 131 32.07 5.87 17.53
N ALA A 132 32.52 6.14 16.31
CA ALA A 132 33.92 6.15 15.95
C ALA A 132 34.52 7.07 16.99
N GLY A 133 35.31 6.47 17.89
CA GLY A 133 35.83 7.15 19.06
C GLY A 133 36.41 8.48 18.59
N VAL A 134 35.92 9.57 19.17
CA VAL A 134 36.65 10.82 19.15
C VAL A 134 37.90 10.53 19.97
N GLN A 135 38.92 9.94 19.33
CA GLN A 135 40.28 9.93 19.83
C GLN A 135 40.74 11.38 19.72
N LEU A 136 40.53 12.12 20.80
CA LEU A 136 41.21 13.39 21.00
C LEU A 136 42.72 13.11 20.91
N PRO A 137 43.46 13.78 20.01
CA PRO A 137 44.89 13.59 19.90
C PRO A 137 45.53 13.96 21.23
N ALA A 138 46.23 13.00 21.81
CA ALA A 138 46.87 13.14 23.11
C ALA A 138 48.19 13.93 23.01
N GLN A 139 48.21 15.16 22.51
CA GLN A 139 49.37 16.09 22.51
C GLN A 139 48.77 17.51 22.46
N PHE A 140 48.97 18.39 23.44
CA PHE A 140 50.22 19.07 23.76
C PHE A 140 50.43 19.30 25.27
N ILE A 141 51.71 19.29 25.63
CA ILE A 141 52.35 19.68 26.89
C ILE A 141 51.87 21.05 27.37
#